data_AF-A0A7X5IX01-F1
#
_entry.id   AF-A0A7X5IX01-F1
#
_cell.length_a   1.000
_cell.length_b   1.000
_cell.length_c   1.000
_cell.angle_alpha   90.00
_cell.angle_beta   90.00
_cell.angle_gamma   90.00
#
_symmetry.space_group_name_H-M   'P 1'
#
loop_
_entity.id
_entity.type
_entity.pdbx_description
1 polymer ?
#
loop_
_entity_poly.entity_id
_entity_poly.type
_entity_poly.pdbx_seq_one_letter_code
_entity_poly.pdbx_strand_id
1 'polypeptide(L)'
;MKKHEINFLQTTTIEYLQDKIPCCYGGALTFGEKALVTMVNWRGQYEAAIYEFIETPEETGLGEIECRLNLVEVADETFKDGGHAMQWAISRA
;
A
#
# COMPACT_ATOMS: atom_id res chain seq x y z
N MET A 1 -1.28 -13.06 -18.23
CA MET A 1 -0.05 -12.84 -17.44
C MET A 1 -0.44 -12.08 -16.20
N LYS A 2 0.01 -12.48 -15.00
CA LYS A 2 -0.14 -11.61 -13.82
C LYS A 2 0.62 -10.31 -14.11
N LYS A 3 -0.06 -9.17 -14.02
CA LYS A 3 0.53 -7.84 -14.25
C LYS A 3 1.45 -7.43 -13.09
N HIS A 4 1.20 -8.01 -11.92
CA HIS A 4 1.83 -7.72 -10.64
C HIS A 4 2.30 -9.04 -10.02
N GLU A 5 3.52 -9.06 -9.47
CA GLU A 5 4.02 -10.22 -8.72
C GLU A 5 3.50 -10.18 -7.27
N ILE A 6 3.17 -8.98 -6.78
CA ILE A 6 2.56 -8.76 -5.48
C ILE A 6 1.03 -8.84 -5.58
N ASN A 7 0.42 -9.56 -4.64
CA ASN A 7 -1.03 -9.59 -4.51
C ASN A 7 -1.50 -8.56 -3.47
N PHE A 8 -1.79 -7.35 -3.93
CA PHE A 8 -2.47 -6.34 -3.14
C PHE A 8 -3.90 -6.78 -2.85
N LEU A 9 -4.23 -7.02 -1.59
CA LEU A 9 -5.58 -7.46 -1.20
C LEU A 9 -6.59 -6.34 -1.44
N GLN A 10 -7.80 -6.71 -1.86
CA GLN A 10 -8.91 -5.74 -2.04
C GLN A 10 -9.27 -5.05 -0.73
N THR A 11 -9.21 -5.77 0.39
CA THR A 11 -9.47 -5.25 1.73
C THR A 11 -8.38 -5.73 2.69
N THR A 12 -7.86 -4.81 3.51
CA THR A 12 -6.73 -5.05 4.43
C THR A 12 -6.71 -3.98 5.52
N THR A 13 -5.68 -3.97 6.37
CA THR A 13 -5.33 -2.87 7.30
C THR A 13 -3.89 -2.42 7.03
N ILE A 14 -3.47 -1.26 7.56
CA ILE A 14 -2.06 -0.83 7.49
C ILE A 14 -1.17 -1.82 8.24
N GLU A 15 -1.62 -2.28 9.41
CA GLU A 15 -0.85 -3.25 10.21
C GLU A 15 -0.57 -4.53 9.42
N TYR A 16 -1.60 -5.11 8.78
CA TYR A 16 -1.43 -6.30 7.97
C TYR A 16 -0.48 -6.07 6.78
N LEU A 17 -0.60 -4.91 6.11
CA LEU A 17 0.30 -4.56 5.01
C LEU A 17 1.75 -4.47 5.50
N GLN A 18 2.00 -3.82 6.64
CA GLN A 18 3.34 -3.70 7.22
C GLN A 18 3.94 -5.04 7.64
N ASP A 19 3.14 -6.00 8.11
CA ASP A 19 3.60 -7.37 8.37
C ASP A 19 4.06 -8.09 7.09
N LYS A 20 3.50 -7.74 5.92
CA LYS A 20 3.89 -8.33 4.62
C LYS A 20 5.04 -7.62 3.94
N ILE A 21 5.26 -6.35 4.25
CA ILE A 21 6.34 -5.55 3.66
C ILE A 21 7.68 -6.05 4.19
N PRO A 22 8.61 -6.50 3.32
CA PRO A 22 9.95 -6.87 3.76
C PRO A 22 10.65 -5.67 4.39
N CYS A 23 11.22 -5.88 5.59
CA CYS A 23 11.89 -4.84 6.35
C CYS A 23 12.88 -4.04 5.49
N CYS A 24 12.73 -2.71 5.47
CA CYS A 24 13.51 -1.75 4.66
C CYS A 24 13.29 -1.76 3.13
N TYR A 25 12.45 -2.64 2.58
CA TYR A 25 12.19 -2.74 1.13
C TYR A 25 10.72 -2.44 0.76
N GLY A 26 10.15 -1.45 1.44
CA GLY A 26 8.81 -0.96 1.19
C GLY A 26 8.31 -0.09 2.33
N GLY A 27 7.02 0.22 2.30
CA GLY A 27 6.33 0.91 3.38
C GLY A 27 4.86 1.15 3.05
N ALA A 28 4.04 1.20 4.09
CA ALA A 28 2.68 1.72 4.04
C ALA A 28 2.64 3.04 4.84
N LEU A 29 2.27 4.14 4.19
CA LEU A 29 2.24 5.47 4.79
C LEU A 29 0.88 6.14 4.53
N THR A 30 0.36 6.83 5.53
CA THR A 30 -0.82 7.68 5.34
C THR A 30 -0.46 8.96 4.59
N PHE A 31 -1.37 9.40 3.72
CA PHE A 31 -1.25 10.65 2.97
C PHE A 31 -2.65 11.22 2.74
N GLY A 32 -3.05 12.19 3.56
CA GLY A 32 -4.43 12.67 3.60
C GLY A 32 -5.38 11.53 4.02
N GLU A 33 -6.43 11.31 3.24
CA GLU A 33 -7.46 10.27 3.48
C GLU A 33 -7.09 8.90 2.87
N LYS A 34 -5.84 8.75 2.41
CA LYS A 34 -5.36 7.55 1.71
C LYS A 34 -4.21 6.89 2.46
N ALA A 35 -4.01 5.61 2.18
CA ALA A 35 -2.82 4.86 2.54
C ALA A 35 -2.05 4.46 1.27
N LEU A 36 -0.81 4.91 1.17
CA LEU A 36 0.09 4.66 0.05
C LEU A 36 1.04 3.53 0.41
N VAL A 37 1.14 2.54 -0.46
CA VAL A 37 1.91 1.33 -0.23
C VAL A 37 2.94 1.16 -1.34
N THR A 38 4.17 0.85 -0.96
CA THR A 38 5.20 0.34 -1.87
C THR A 38 5.82 -0.92 -1.28
N MET A 39 6.11 -1.91 -2.12
CA MET A 39 6.75 -3.15 -1.69
C MET A 39 7.61 -3.75 -2.81
N VAL A 40 8.75 -4.33 -2.43
CA VAL A 40 9.60 -5.08 -3.37
C VAL A 40 9.00 -6.46 -3.66
N ASN A 41 9.02 -6.86 -4.92
CA ASN A 41 8.67 -8.22 -5.33
C ASN A 41 9.90 -9.15 -5.34
N TRP A 42 9.68 -10.44 -5.57
CA TRP A 42 10.76 -11.45 -5.56
C TRP A 42 11.84 -11.24 -6.63
N ARG A 43 11.57 -10.42 -7.66
CA ARG A 43 12.52 -10.04 -8.70
C ARG A 43 13.34 -8.79 -8.35
N GLY A 44 13.14 -8.21 -7.17
CA GLY A 44 13.81 -6.98 -6.74
C GLY A 44 13.22 -5.71 -7.34
N GLN A 45 12.04 -5.77 -7.94
CA GLN A 45 11.34 -4.59 -8.50
C GLN A 45 10.30 -4.10 -7.50
N TYR A 46 10.05 -2.79 -7.45
CA TYR A 46 9.08 -2.22 -6.55
C TYR A 46 7.73 -2.05 -7.23
N GLU A 47 6.65 -2.37 -6.52
CA GLU A 47 5.28 -2.16 -6.95
C GLU A 47 4.58 -1.24 -5.96
N ALA A 48 3.63 -0.43 -6.45
CA ALA A 48 2.91 0.55 -5.64
C ALA A 48 1.40 0.33 -5.70
N ALA A 49 0.73 0.62 -4.59
CA ALA A 49 -0.72 0.59 -4.49
C ALA A 49 -1.23 1.76 -3.63
N ILE A 50 -2.46 2.20 -3.94
CA ILE A 50 -3.18 3.25 -3.23
C ILE A 50 -4.42 2.62 -2.63
N TYR A 51 -4.62 2.90 -1.36
CA TYR A 51 -5.77 2.47 -0.57
C TYR A 51 -6.52 3.69 -0.01
N GLU A 52 -7.81 3.52 0.25
CA GLU A 52 -8.65 4.47 0.99
C GLU A 52 -9.14 3.81 2.28
N PHE A 53 -9.38 4.61 3.32
CA PHE A 53 -10.02 4.13 4.54
C PHE A 53 -11.52 3.94 4.30
N ILE A 54 -12.05 2.81 4.75
CA ILE A 54 -13.50 2.51 4.72
C ILE A 54 -14.11 2.39 6.12
N GLU A 55 -13.30 2.64 7.14
CA GLU A 55 -13.68 2.73 8.55
C GLU A 55 -12.87 3.83 9.22
N THR A 56 -13.41 4.39 10.30
CA THR A 56 -12.66 5.31 11.16
C THR A 56 -12.37 4.73 12.55
N PRO A 57 -11.37 5.28 13.26
CA PRO A 57 -11.11 4.94 14.66
C PRO A 57 -12.34 5.14 15.57
N GLU A 58 -13.16 6.15 15.33
CA GLU A 58 -14.35 6.45 16.13
C GLU A 58 -15.45 5.39 15.94
N GLU A 59 -15.62 4.88 14.72
CA GLU A 59 -16.61 3.84 14.40
C GLU A 59 -16.21 2.48 14.98
N THR A 60 -14.91 2.18 14.97
CA THR A 60 -14.36 0.87 15.32
C THR A 60 -13.92 0.77 16.78
N GLY A 61 -13.53 1.89 17.39
CA GLY A 61 -12.84 1.94 18.68
C GLY A 61 -11.38 1.44 18.62
N LEU A 62 -10.81 1.26 17.42
CA LEU A 62 -9.46 0.74 17.20
C LEU A 62 -8.50 1.87 16.78
N GLY A 63 -7.20 1.55 16.75
CA GLY A 63 -6.21 2.44 16.16
C GLY A 63 -6.40 2.53 14.64
N GLU A 64 -6.02 3.66 14.04
CA GLU A 64 -6.11 3.87 12.58
C GLU A 64 -5.40 2.77 11.78
N ILE A 65 -4.29 2.24 12.29
CA ILE A 65 -3.54 1.15 11.63
C ILE A 65 -4.33 -0.16 11.49
N GLU A 66 -5.39 -0.33 12.29
CA GLU A 66 -6.32 -1.47 12.30
C GLU A 66 -7.63 -1.19 11.56
N CYS A 67 -7.86 0.06 11.12
CA CYS A 67 -9.04 0.40 10.34
C CYS A 67 -8.95 -0.25 8.96
N ARG A 68 -10.09 -0.76 8.47
CA ARG A 68 -10.11 -1.38 7.14
C ARG A 68 -9.84 -0.37 6.04
N LEU A 69 -9.05 -0.84 5.09
CA LEU A 69 -8.68 -0.17 3.86
C LEU A 69 -9.33 -0.89 2.68
N ASN A 70 -9.65 -0.14 1.62
CA ASN A 70 -10.06 -0.67 0.33
C ASN A 70 -9.04 -0.30 -0.76
N LEU A 71 -8.70 -1.26 -1.62
CA LEU A 71 -7.76 -1.04 -2.72
C LEU A 71 -8.40 -0.18 -3.81
N VAL A 72 -7.74 0.92 -4.15
CA VAL A 72 -8.18 1.89 -5.15
C VAL A 72 -7.45 1.70 -6.48
N GLU A 73 -6.12 1.68 -6.43
CA GLU A 73 -5.29 1.60 -7.64
C GLU A 73 -4.00 0.84 -7.36
N VAL A 74 -3.53 0.09 -8.36
CA VAL A 74 -2.20 -0.52 -8.39
C VAL A 74 -1.45 0.03 -9.60
N ALA A 75 -0.19 0.39 -9.42
CA ALA A 75 0.63 0.86 -10.51
C ALA A 75 0.82 -0.22 -11.57
N ASP A 76 0.50 0.11 -12.82
CA ASP A 76 0.65 -0.78 -13.97
C ASP A 76 2.11 -1.17 -14.27
N GLU A 77 3.05 -0.33 -13.85
CA GLU A 77 4.48 -0.48 -14.02
C GLU A 77 5.18 -0.88 -12.71
N THR A 78 6.41 -1.36 -12.84
CA THR A 78 7.30 -1.61 -11.70
C THR A 78 8.40 -0.54 -11.64
N PHE A 79 8.88 -0.23 -10.44
CA PHE A 79 9.86 0.81 -10.20
C PHE A 79 11.21 0.24 -9.78
N LYS A 80 12.27 1.02 -10.02
CA LYS A 80 13.65 0.66 -9.65
C LYS A 80 13.90 0.68 -8.14
N ASP A 81 13.16 1.51 -7.40
CA ASP A 81 13.28 1.67 -5.95
C ASP A 81 11.93 2.12 -5.34
N GLY A 82 11.80 1.96 -4.03
CA GLY A 82 10.59 2.33 -3.29
C GLY A 82 10.30 3.83 -3.29
N GLY A 83 11.30 4.68 -3.51
CA GLY A 83 11.13 6.12 -3.59
C GLY A 83 10.38 6.54 -4.85
N HIS A 84 10.73 5.98 -6.01
CA HIS A 84 10.02 6.25 -7.27
C HIS A 84 8.62 5.63 -7.27
N ALA A 85 8.46 4.46 -6.66
CA ALA A 85 7.15 3.85 -6.43
C ALA A 85 6.25 4.75 -5.55
N MET A 86 6.80 5.29 -4.46
CA MET A 86 6.09 6.22 -3.59
C MET A 86 5.80 7.56 -4.28
N GLN A 87 6.73 8.07 -5.10
CA GLN A 87 6.49 9.28 -5.90
C GLN A 87 5.30 9.10 -6.84
N TRP A 88 5.19 7.94 -7.50
CA TRP A 88 4.04 7.60 -8.33
C TRP A 88 2.73 7.62 -7.51
N ALA A 89 2.75 7.05 -6.30
CA ALA A 89 1.58 6.99 -5.43
C ALA A 89 1.17 8.40 -4.97
N ILE A 90 2.11 9.22 -4.51
CA ILE A 90 1.88 10.61 -4.09
C ILE A 90 1.28 11.45 -5.22
N SER A 91 1.72 11.24 -6.47
CA SER A 91 1.21 12.01 -7.62
C SER A 91 -0.26 11.73 -7.99
N ARG A 92 -0.86 10.68 -7.41
CA ARG A 92 -2.25 10.23 -7.64
C ARG A 92 -3.09 10.25 -6.37
N ALA A 93 -2.49 10.58 -5.23
CA ALA A 93 -3.14 10.62 -3.94
C ALA A 93 -3.98 11.89 -3.79
#